data_AF-A0A4U9HBZ2-F1
#
_entry.id   AF-A0A4U9HBZ2-F1
#
_cell.length_a   1.000
_cell.length_b   1.000
_cell.length_c   1.000
_cell.angle_alpha   90.00
_cell.angle_beta   90.00
_cell.angle_gamma   90.00
#
_symmetry.space_group_name_H-M   'P 1'
#
loop_
_entity.id
_entity.type
_entity.pdbx_description
1 polymer ?
#
loop_
_entity_poly.entity_id
_entity_poly.type
_entity_poly.pdbx_seq_one_letter_code
_entity_poly.pdbx_strand_id
1 'polypeptide(L)'
;MADKNRVNVSQNDSSDELDIGRLVGELIDNRWLIIGITAIFLTFGIIYCLFATPIYSANAIVQVEQNVGNKLLSNINQMLPSGQPQSAPEIELLKSRMILGKTVEDLNLTTDIQQDYFPILGRGFARLMHKDPGQLSVSKLTLPKGWASPSFKLTVDSATDYTISKDGDELFKGKVGVFAQQKGVSILVSDIVAEPGTTFTITSRTYLSAINQLADQYEVVDQGKDTGVLGLTLTGDNPVMIQKNSK
;
A
#
# COMPACT_ATOMS: atom_id res chain seq x y z
N MET A 1 14.41 84.31 -25.55
CA MET A 1 15.62 84.49 -24.73
C MET A 1 15.69 83.28 -23.82
N ALA A 2 16.68 82.41 -24.07
CA ALA A 2 16.95 81.24 -23.26
C ALA A 2 17.83 81.70 -22.10
N ASP A 3 17.42 81.40 -20.86
CA ASP A 3 18.37 81.42 -19.75
C ASP A 3 18.21 80.17 -18.90
N LYS A 4 19.37 79.67 -18.53
CA LYS A 4 19.72 78.31 -18.14
C LYS A 4 19.80 78.31 -16.63
N ASN A 5 19.02 77.49 -15.94
CA ASN A 5 19.30 77.24 -14.54
C ASN A 5 19.35 75.74 -14.21
N ARG A 6 20.38 75.43 -13.43
CA ARG A 6 21.12 74.18 -13.43
C ARG A 6 20.35 73.02 -12.84
N VAL A 7 20.54 71.88 -13.51
CA VAL A 7 20.27 70.53 -13.05
C VAL A 7 21.03 70.30 -11.74
N ASN A 8 20.30 70.06 -10.65
CA ASN A 8 20.84 69.41 -9.45
C ASN A 8 20.12 68.06 -9.34
N VAL A 9 20.58 67.10 -10.14
CA VAL A 9 20.22 65.70 -9.94
C VAL A 9 21.06 65.26 -8.75
N SER A 10 20.46 65.29 -7.55
CA SER A 10 20.93 64.47 -6.45
C SER A 10 20.73 63.03 -6.89
N GLN A 11 21.78 62.50 -7.51
CA GLN A 11 21.97 61.10 -7.79
C GLN A 11 22.10 60.42 -6.43
N ASN A 12 20.98 60.00 -5.87
CA ASN A 12 20.98 59.11 -4.72
C ASN A 12 21.22 57.71 -5.28
N ASP A 13 22.50 57.40 -5.50
CA ASP A 13 23.00 56.02 -5.49
C ASP A 13 22.82 55.49 -4.06
N SER A 14 21.57 55.22 -3.69
CA SER A 14 21.26 54.23 -2.67
C SER A 14 21.10 52.95 -3.45
N SER A 15 22.24 52.26 -3.55
CA SER A 15 22.33 50.82 -3.59
C SER A 15 20.98 50.13 -3.43
N ASP A 16 20.74 49.19 -4.34
CA ASP A 16 19.88 48.02 -4.21
C ASP A 16 20.34 47.18 -2.99
N GLU A 17 20.44 47.83 -1.84
CA GLU A 17 20.89 47.32 -0.57
C GLU A 17 19.66 46.66 0.02
N LEU A 18 19.67 45.34 -0.03
CA LEU A 18 18.65 44.50 0.58
C LEU A 18 18.52 44.94 2.05
N ASP A 19 17.52 45.76 2.34
CA ASP A 19 17.36 46.41 3.63
C ASP A 19 16.80 45.39 4.64
N ILE A 20 17.72 44.57 5.18
CA ILE A 20 17.42 43.44 6.07
C ILE A 20 16.56 43.89 7.25
N GLY A 21 16.81 45.11 7.77
CA GLY A 21 16.05 45.68 8.88
C GLY A 21 14.57 45.89 8.52
N ARG A 22 14.29 46.39 7.32
CA ARG A 22 12.93 46.60 6.82
C ARG A 22 12.19 45.27 6.61
N LEU A 23 12.86 44.26 6.07
CA LEU A 23 12.29 42.91 5.91
C LEU A 23 11.97 42.24 7.24
N VAL A 24 12.86 42.37 8.24
CA VAL A 24 12.63 41.83 9.59
C VAL A 24 11.48 42.57 10.29
N GLY A 25 11.39 43.89 10.11
CA GLY A 25 10.28 44.70 10.62
C GLY A 25 8.93 44.25 10.08
N GLU A 26 8.83 44.05 8.76
CA GLU A 26 7.61 43.57 8.09
C GLU A 26 7.19 42.17 8.58
N LEU A 27 8.17 41.30 8.89
CA LEU A 27 7.94 39.96 9.43
C LEU A 27 7.33 40.00 10.85
N ILE A 28 7.80 40.93 11.68
CA ILE A 28 7.34 41.11 13.07
C ILE A 28 5.94 41.72 13.11
N ASP A 29 5.64 42.64 12.20
CA ASP A 29 4.33 43.29 12.12
C ASP A 29 3.24 42.28 11.74
N ASN A 30 3.55 41.40 10.77
CA ASN A 30 2.65 40.35 10.30
C ASN A 30 2.76 39.02 11.07
N ARG A 31 3.38 38.98 12.26
CA ARG A 31 3.64 37.75 13.02
C ARG A 31 2.40 36.87 13.24
N TRP A 32 1.23 37.48 13.46
CA TRP A 32 -0.03 36.75 13.66
C TRP A 32 -0.55 36.12 12.37
N LEU A 33 -0.35 36.78 11.23
CA LEU A 33 -0.70 36.25 9.91
C LEU A 33 0.20 35.05 9.58
N ILE A 34 1.51 35.17 9.83
CA ILE A 34 2.47 34.08 9.64
C ILE A 34 2.10 32.89 10.54
N ILE A 35 1.88 33.13 11.84
CA ILE A 35 1.45 32.08 12.78
C ILE A 35 0.15 31.42 12.33
N GLY A 36 -0.83 32.21 11.87
CA GLY A 36 -2.12 31.69 11.38
C GLY A 36 -1.97 30.78 10.17
N ILE A 37 -1.20 31.21 9.15
CA ILE A 37 -0.93 30.40 7.96
C ILE A 37 -0.16 29.12 8.34
N THR A 38 0.91 29.25 9.12
CA THR A 38 1.69 28.09 9.58
C THR A 38 0.83 27.12 10.38
N ALA A 39 -0.05 27.60 11.26
CA ALA A 39 -0.96 26.76 12.03
C ALA A 39 -1.97 26.03 11.14
N ILE A 40 -2.49 26.69 10.09
CA ILE A 40 -3.40 26.06 9.12
C ILE A 40 -2.68 24.95 8.36
N PHE A 41 -1.50 25.22 7.80
CA PHE A 41 -0.73 24.21 7.08
C PHE A 41 -0.28 23.05 7.99
N LEU A 42 0.11 23.35 9.23
CA LEU A 42 0.44 22.34 10.23
C LEU A 42 -0.78 21.47 10.55
N THR A 43 -1.95 22.08 10.73
CA THR A 43 -3.21 21.36 10.96
C THR A 43 -3.53 20.43 9.81
N PHE A 44 -3.42 20.90 8.55
CA PHE A 44 -3.61 20.06 7.37
C PHE A 44 -2.56 18.93 7.28
N GLY A 45 -1.31 19.19 7.65
CA GLY A 45 -0.26 18.18 7.71
C GLY A 45 -0.56 17.08 8.73
N ILE A 46 -1.00 17.46 9.94
CA ILE A 46 -1.41 16.51 10.99
C ILE A 46 -2.60 15.66 10.52
N ILE A 47 -3.61 16.32 9.94
CA ILE A 47 -4.78 15.63 9.35
C ILE A 47 -4.29 14.63 8.31
N TYR A 48 -3.46 15.06 7.35
CA TYR A 48 -2.92 14.19 6.31
C TYR A 48 -2.16 12.99 6.89
N CYS A 49 -1.23 13.20 7.83
CA CYS A 49 -0.49 12.11 8.47
C CYS A 49 -1.40 11.12 9.22
N LEU A 50 -2.50 11.59 9.81
CA LEU A 50 -3.46 10.73 10.50
C LEU A 50 -4.28 9.88 9.51
N PHE A 51 -4.55 10.40 8.32
CA PHE A 51 -5.33 9.71 7.27
C PHE A 51 -4.49 8.93 6.26
N ALA A 52 -3.19 9.19 6.18
CA ALA A 52 -2.29 8.47 5.29
C ALA A 52 -2.28 6.97 5.62
N THR A 53 -2.44 6.13 4.60
CA THR A 53 -2.39 4.67 4.73
C THR A 53 -0.94 4.23 4.98
N PRO A 54 -0.62 3.63 6.15
CA PRO A 54 0.72 3.11 6.38
C PRO A 54 1.00 1.94 5.44
N ILE A 55 2.22 1.90 4.88
CA ILE A 55 2.71 0.79 4.07
C ILE A 55 3.54 -0.10 4.99
N TYR A 56 3.17 -1.38 5.09
CA TYR A 56 3.86 -2.39 5.88
C TYR A 56 4.75 -3.24 4.98
N SER A 57 5.78 -3.86 5.58
CA SER A 57 6.64 -4.82 4.90
C SER A 57 6.80 -6.10 5.72
N ALA A 58 6.78 -7.26 5.04
CA ALA A 58 7.26 -8.53 5.56
C ALA A 58 8.62 -8.83 4.95
N ASN A 59 9.60 -9.18 5.79
CA ASN A 59 10.96 -9.51 5.38
C ASN A 59 11.27 -10.96 5.74
N ALA A 60 11.84 -11.71 4.81
CA ALA A 60 12.35 -13.06 5.02
C ALA A 60 13.75 -13.20 4.44
N ILE A 61 14.54 -14.16 4.95
CA ILE A 61 15.90 -14.43 4.49
C ILE A 61 16.01 -15.92 4.13
N VAL A 62 16.52 -16.22 2.94
CA VAL A 62 16.72 -17.59 2.44
C VAL A 62 18.16 -17.76 1.96
N GLN A 63 18.80 -18.84 2.36
CA GLN A 63 20.15 -19.18 1.92
C GLN A 63 20.10 -20.19 0.77
N VAL A 64 20.78 -19.88 -0.33
CA VAL A 64 20.98 -20.74 -1.48
C VAL A 64 22.13 -21.70 -1.19
N GLU A 65 21.87 -23.00 -1.24
CA GLU A 65 22.90 -24.02 -1.05
C GLU A 65 23.79 -24.14 -2.30
N GLN A 66 25.10 -24.08 -2.09
CA GLN A 66 26.08 -24.23 -3.17
C GLN A 66 26.55 -25.68 -3.25
N ASN A 67 26.27 -26.35 -4.37
CA ASN A 67 26.84 -27.67 -4.65
C ASN A 67 28.37 -27.59 -4.83
N VAL A 68 29.10 -28.60 -4.33
CA VAL A 68 30.57 -28.61 -4.25
C VAL A 68 31.26 -28.41 -5.61
N GLY A 69 30.63 -28.86 -6.72
CA GLY A 69 31.12 -28.62 -8.08
C GLY A 69 31.06 -27.16 -8.56
N ASN A 70 30.15 -26.35 -7.99
CA ASN A 70 29.94 -24.95 -8.36
C ASN A 70 30.97 -24.00 -7.71
N LYS A 71 31.70 -24.46 -6.68
CA LYS A 71 32.74 -23.68 -5.97
C LYS A 71 33.99 -23.43 -6.81
N LEU A 72 34.32 -24.32 -7.75
CA LEU A 72 35.47 -24.18 -8.64
C LEU A 72 35.20 -23.19 -9.78
N LEU A 73 33.98 -23.18 -10.32
CA LEU A 73 33.56 -22.26 -11.38
C LEU A 73 33.30 -20.83 -10.85
N SER A 74 32.79 -20.70 -9.62
CA SER A 74 32.57 -19.40 -8.96
C SER A 74 33.88 -18.66 -8.68
N ASN A 75 34.94 -19.36 -8.26
CA ASN A 75 36.27 -18.78 -8.09
C ASN A 75 36.87 -18.22 -9.40
N ILE A 76 36.53 -18.81 -10.56
CA ILE A 76 36.96 -18.31 -11.87
C ILE A 76 36.12 -17.10 -12.29
N ASN A 77 34.81 -17.11 -12.06
CA ASN A 77 33.92 -15.98 -12.34
C ASN A 77 34.22 -14.74 -11.48
N GLN A 78 34.69 -14.92 -10.24
CA GLN A 78 35.12 -13.83 -9.35
C GLN A 78 36.37 -13.08 -9.86
N MET A 79 37.17 -13.70 -10.73
CA MET A 79 38.32 -13.04 -11.37
C MET A 79 37.93 -12.19 -12.59
N LEU A 80 36.68 -12.27 -13.06
CA LEU A 80 36.17 -11.43 -14.14
C LEU A 80 35.50 -10.17 -13.56
N PRO A 81 35.83 -8.96 -14.08
CA PRO A 81 35.24 -7.69 -13.62
C PRO A 81 33.73 -7.54 -13.89
N SER A 82 33.09 -8.52 -14.52
CA SER A 82 31.67 -8.56 -14.89
C SER A 82 30.90 -9.70 -14.20
N GLY A 83 31.36 -10.19 -13.05
CA GLY A 83 30.69 -11.27 -12.31
C GLY A 83 29.24 -10.91 -11.94
N GLN A 84 28.28 -11.58 -12.57
CA GLN A 84 26.89 -11.57 -12.12
C GLN A 84 26.82 -12.24 -10.74
N PRO A 85 25.92 -11.80 -9.84
CA PRO A 85 25.72 -12.44 -8.54
C PRO A 85 25.49 -13.94 -8.74
N GLN A 86 26.15 -14.78 -7.95
CA GLN A 86 25.99 -16.24 -8.06
C GLN A 86 24.53 -16.69 -7.96
N SER A 87 23.71 -15.94 -7.22
CA SER A 87 22.29 -16.20 -6.98
C SER A 87 21.35 -15.64 -8.06
N ALA A 88 21.87 -15.08 -9.16
CA ALA A 88 21.06 -14.42 -10.18
C ALA A 88 19.98 -15.33 -10.81
N PRO A 89 20.27 -16.61 -11.15
CA PRO A 89 19.24 -17.53 -11.66
C PRO A 89 18.11 -17.79 -10.65
N GLU A 90 18.43 -17.93 -9.37
CA GLU A 90 17.44 -18.17 -8.30
C GLU A 90 16.57 -16.94 -8.08
N ILE A 91 17.14 -15.73 -8.15
CA ILE A 91 16.40 -14.47 -8.06
C ILE A 91 15.39 -14.36 -9.20
N GLU A 92 15.80 -14.65 -10.44
CA GLU A 92 14.91 -14.64 -11.61
C GLU A 92 13.81 -15.69 -11.50
N LEU A 93 14.14 -16.88 -10.98
CA LEU A 93 13.18 -17.96 -10.75
C LEU A 93 12.12 -17.54 -9.72
N LEU A 94 12.52 -16.97 -8.58
CA LEU A 94 11.60 -16.47 -7.55
C LEU A 94 10.70 -15.34 -8.05
N LYS A 95 11.21 -14.46 -8.90
CA LYS A 95 10.45 -13.37 -9.55
C LYS A 95 9.63 -13.83 -10.75
N SER A 96 9.75 -15.09 -11.15
CA SER A 96 9.08 -15.58 -12.36
C SER A 96 7.57 -15.59 -12.21
N ARG A 97 6.86 -15.25 -13.29
CA ARG A 97 5.39 -15.29 -13.34
C ARG A 97 4.82 -16.68 -13.04
N MET A 98 5.59 -17.74 -13.28
CA MET A 98 5.18 -19.11 -12.96
C MET A 98 5.06 -19.31 -11.45
N ILE A 99 6.06 -18.88 -10.68
CA ILE A 99 6.06 -19.00 -9.21
C ILE A 99 5.07 -18.04 -8.58
N LEU A 100 5.05 -16.77 -9.03
CA LEU A 100 4.08 -15.78 -8.55
C LEU A 100 2.64 -16.21 -8.87
N GLY A 101 2.39 -16.76 -10.06
CA GLY A 101 1.07 -17.28 -10.45
C GLY A 101 0.60 -18.43 -9.57
N LYS A 102 1.46 -19.42 -9.34
CA LYS A 102 1.14 -20.53 -8.44
C LYS A 102 0.86 -20.02 -7.01
N THR A 103 1.62 -19.04 -6.54
CA THR A 103 1.41 -18.43 -5.22
C THR A 103 0.05 -17.71 -5.14
N VAL A 104 -0.35 -17.02 -6.21
CA VAL A 104 -1.69 -16.40 -6.31
C VAL A 104 -2.80 -17.44 -6.24
N GLU A 105 -2.60 -18.61 -6.84
CA GLU A 105 -3.56 -19.72 -6.81
C GLU A 105 -3.63 -20.38 -5.42
N ASP A 106 -2.47 -20.76 -4.86
CA ASP A 106 -2.36 -21.45 -3.57
C ASP A 106 -2.89 -20.60 -2.40
N LEU A 107 -2.68 -19.28 -2.46
CA LEU A 107 -3.13 -18.32 -1.44
C LEU A 107 -4.45 -17.62 -1.77
N ASN A 108 -5.05 -17.94 -2.92
CA ASN A 108 -6.29 -17.34 -3.42
C ASN A 108 -6.26 -15.78 -3.42
N LEU A 109 -5.16 -15.19 -3.90
CA LEU A 109 -4.95 -13.73 -3.93
C LEU A 109 -5.80 -13.00 -4.98
N THR A 110 -6.70 -13.72 -5.65
CA THR A 110 -7.69 -13.12 -6.56
C THR A 110 -8.89 -12.53 -5.81
N THR A 111 -9.07 -12.89 -4.53
CA THR A 111 -10.17 -12.38 -3.70
C THR A 111 -9.62 -11.35 -2.72
N ASP A 112 -10.00 -10.09 -2.92
CA ASP A 112 -9.63 -8.99 -2.05
C ASP A 112 -10.78 -8.66 -1.09
N ILE A 113 -10.49 -8.59 0.20
CA ILE A 113 -11.47 -8.41 1.27
C ILE A 113 -11.06 -7.20 2.08
N GLN A 114 -11.89 -6.16 2.03
CA GLN A 114 -11.68 -4.92 2.77
C GLN A 114 -12.87 -4.64 3.67
N GLN A 115 -12.62 -4.41 4.96
CA GLN A 115 -13.66 -3.93 5.87
C GLN A 115 -14.00 -2.47 5.53
N ASP A 116 -15.29 -2.18 5.35
CA ASP A 116 -15.79 -0.83 5.16
C ASP A 116 -15.78 -0.07 6.49
N TYR A 117 -15.18 1.11 6.51
CA TYR A 117 -15.21 2.03 7.64
C TYR A 117 -16.00 3.29 7.27
N PHE A 118 -16.64 3.92 8.26
CA PHE A 118 -17.42 5.13 8.02
C PHE A 118 -16.54 6.26 7.45
N PRO A 119 -16.91 6.90 6.32
CA PRO A 119 -15.98 7.71 5.51
C PRO A 119 -15.48 9.01 6.17
N ILE A 120 -16.19 9.54 7.17
CA ILE A 120 -15.88 10.86 7.75
C ILE A 120 -14.96 10.76 8.98
N LEU A 121 -15.01 9.65 9.73
CA LEU A 121 -14.27 9.48 10.99
C LEU A 121 -13.70 8.05 11.20
N GLY A 122 -14.06 7.09 10.36
CA GLY A 122 -14.02 5.68 10.70
C GLY A 122 -12.63 5.06 10.86
N ARG A 123 -11.69 5.31 9.93
CA ARG A 123 -10.37 4.64 9.98
C ARG A 123 -9.47 5.19 11.10
N GLY A 124 -9.47 6.52 11.31
CA GLY A 124 -8.70 7.17 12.38
C GLY A 124 -9.31 6.98 13.77
N PHE A 125 -10.65 7.03 13.89
CA PHE A 125 -11.35 6.85 15.17
C PHE A 125 -11.39 5.37 15.60
N ALA A 126 -11.58 4.42 14.68
CA ALA A 126 -11.49 2.99 15.00
C ALA A 126 -10.08 2.61 15.48
N ARG A 127 -9.04 3.22 14.88
CA ARG A 127 -7.64 3.07 15.32
C ARG A 127 -7.41 3.64 16.73
N LEU A 128 -8.03 4.77 17.07
CA LEU A 128 -7.97 5.35 18.43
C LEU A 128 -8.73 4.49 19.46
N MET A 129 -9.84 3.88 19.05
CA MET A 129 -10.71 3.05 19.88
C MET A 129 -10.23 1.60 20.09
N HIS A 130 -9.05 1.22 19.57
CA HIS A 130 -8.49 -0.15 19.71
C HIS A 130 -9.46 -1.28 19.34
N LYS A 131 -10.39 -1.04 18.40
CA LYS A 131 -11.19 -2.13 17.85
C LYS A 131 -10.35 -2.86 16.82
N ASP A 132 -10.01 -4.12 17.11
CA ASP A 132 -9.40 -4.99 16.11
C ASP A 132 -10.29 -5.03 14.85
N PRO A 133 -9.68 -4.91 13.66
CA PRO A 133 -10.43 -5.02 12.42
C PRO A 133 -11.12 -6.38 12.37
N GLY A 134 -12.38 -6.39 11.96
CA GLY A 134 -13.12 -7.63 11.75
C GLY A 134 -12.41 -8.48 10.71
N GLN A 135 -12.30 -9.78 10.97
CA GLN A 135 -11.67 -10.73 10.06
C GLN A 135 -12.74 -11.53 9.33
N LEU A 136 -12.56 -11.67 8.02
CA LEU A 136 -13.43 -12.46 7.16
C LEU A 136 -12.56 -13.37 6.30
N SER A 137 -12.82 -14.67 6.38
CA SER A 137 -12.11 -15.68 5.57
C SER A 137 -13.04 -16.26 4.52
N VAL A 138 -12.69 -16.08 3.25
CA VAL A 138 -13.41 -16.66 2.11
C VAL A 138 -12.50 -17.68 1.43
N SER A 139 -12.91 -18.95 1.42
CA SER A 139 -12.12 -20.02 0.79
C SER A 139 -12.36 -20.13 -0.71
N LYS A 140 -13.60 -19.89 -1.14
CA LYS A 140 -13.99 -20.00 -2.55
C LYS A 140 -14.91 -18.86 -2.91
N LEU A 141 -14.58 -18.17 -4.00
CA LEU A 141 -15.41 -17.13 -4.58
C LEU A 141 -15.46 -17.32 -6.09
N THR A 142 -16.64 -17.23 -6.66
CA THR A 142 -16.84 -17.19 -8.10
C THR A 142 -17.97 -16.21 -8.40
N LEU A 143 -17.65 -15.19 -9.18
CA LEU A 143 -18.60 -14.15 -9.58
C LEU A 143 -19.04 -14.33 -11.03
N PRO A 144 -20.25 -13.88 -11.40
CA PRO A 144 -20.69 -13.87 -12.79
C PRO A 144 -19.78 -12.99 -13.65
N LYS A 145 -19.36 -13.48 -14.81
CA LYS A 145 -18.52 -12.73 -15.77
C LYS A 145 -19.20 -11.48 -16.36
N GLY A 146 -20.51 -11.32 -16.16
CA GLY A 146 -21.30 -10.19 -16.66
C GLY A 146 -21.28 -8.95 -15.76
N TRP A 147 -20.61 -8.98 -14.60
CA TRP A 147 -20.52 -7.82 -13.73
C TRP A 147 -19.48 -6.82 -14.25
N ALA A 148 -19.91 -5.58 -14.49
CA ALA A 148 -19.00 -4.49 -14.90
C ALA A 148 -17.93 -4.19 -13.83
N SER A 149 -18.32 -4.25 -12.56
CA SER A 149 -17.41 -4.25 -11.41
C SER A 149 -17.62 -5.53 -10.59
N PRO A 150 -16.64 -6.46 -10.56
CA PRO A 150 -16.73 -7.74 -9.88
C PRO A 150 -16.58 -7.61 -8.36
N SER A 151 -17.39 -6.74 -7.74
CA SER A 151 -17.44 -6.54 -6.29
C SER A 151 -18.86 -6.62 -5.73
N PHE A 152 -18.95 -6.93 -4.45
CA PHE A 152 -20.19 -6.95 -3.68
C PHE A 152 -19.91 -6.65 -2.21
N LYS A 153 -20.96 -6.35 -1.46
CA LYS A 153 -20.90 -6.11 -0.02
C LYS A 153 -21.42 -7.32 0.75
N LEU A 154 -20.70 -7.69 1.79
CA LEU A 154 -21.11 -8.69 2.77
C LEU A 154 -21.32 -7.99 4.11
N THR A 155 -22.53 -8.05 4.63
CA THR A 155 -22.91 -7.53 5.95
C THR A 155 -23.01 -8.69 6.92
N VAL A 156 -22.34 -8.58 8.06
CA VAL A 156 -22.40 -9.58 9.13
C VAL A 156 -23.69 -9.38 9.91
N ASP A 157 -24.60 -10.35 9.88
CA ASP A 157 -25.85 -10.30 10.64
C ASP A 157 -25.67 -10.92 12.04
N SER A 158 -24.86 -11.98 12.13
CA SER A 158 -24.52 -12.70 13.35
C SER A 158 -23.15 -13.37 13.21
N ALA A 159 -22.67 -14.07 14.24
CA ALA A 159 -21.44 -14.88 14.16
C ALA A 159 -21.51 -16.00 13.10
N THR A 160 -22.71 -16.39 12.65
CA THR A 160 -22.93 -17.50 11.71
C THR A 160 -23.66 -17.10 10.45
N ASP A 161 -24.34 -15.96 10.42
CA ASP A 161 -25.21 -15.54 9.34
C ASP A 161 -24.72 -14.22 8.74
N TYR A 162 -24.81 -14.13 7.42
CA TYR A 162 -24.41 -12.93 6.69
C TYR A 162 -25.35 -12.69 5.50
N THR A 163 -25.41 -11.42 5.09
CA THR A 163 -26.19 -10.98 3.95
C THR A 163 -25.26 -10.42 2.87
N ILE A 164 -25.43 -10.88 1.63
CA ILE A 164 -24.71 -10.36 0.47
C ILE A 164 -25.61 -9.40 -0.30
N SER A 165 -25.09 -8.22 -0.57
CA SER A 165 -25.76 -7.17 -1.33
C SER A 165 -24.86 -6.60 -2.42
N LYS A 166 -25.47 -6.08 -3.50
CA LYS A 166 -24.76 -5.36 -4.56
C LYS A 166 -25.58 -4.14 -4.94
N ASP A 167 -24.94 -2.97 -5.00
CA ASP A 167 -25.58 -1.70 -5.40
C ASP A 167 -26.85 -1.34 -4.57
N GLY A 168 -26.93 -1.85 -3.33
CA GLY A 168 -28.07 -1.66 -2.41
C GLY A 168 -29.10 -2.77 -2.46
N ASP A 169 -29.06 -3.66 -3.45
CA ASP A 169 -29.98 -4.78 -3.60
C ASP A 169 -29.46 -6.03 -2.87
N GLU A 170 -30.32 -6.64 -2.05
CA GLU A 170 -30.03 -7.92 -1.41
C GLU A 170 -29.96 -9.04 -2.47
N LEU A 171 -28.79 -9.66 -2.61
CA LEU A 171 -28.62 -10.80 -3.49
C LEU A 171 -29.14 -12.06 -2.81
N PHE A 172 -28.60 -12.40 -1.64
CA PHE A 172 -28.99 -13.55 -0.83
C PHE A 172 -28.37 -13.53 0.57
N LYS A 173 -28.90 -14.37 1.47
CA LYS A 173 -28.34 -14.64 2.80
C LYS A 173 -27.62 -15.98 2.82
N GLY A 174 -26.52 -16.05 3.53
CA GLY A 174 -25.69 -17.25 3.65
C GLY A 174 -25.30 -17.54 5.09
N LYS A 175 -24.68 -18.70 5.29
CA LYS A 175 -24.17 -19.15 6.58
C LYS A 175 -22.69 -19.49 6.51
N VAL A 176 -21.95 -19.18 7.57
CA VAL A 176 -20.54 -19.53 7.71
C VAL A 176 -20.38 -21.05 7.66
N GLY A 177 -19.36 -21.51 6.94
CA GLY A 177 -19.07 -22.92 6.71
C GLY A 177 -19.96 -23.59 5.65
N VAL A 178 -20.94 -22.89 5.09
CA VAL A 178 -21.87 -23.45 4.09
C VAL A 178 -21.59 -22.85 2.72
N PHE A 179 -21.43 -23.71 1.72
CA PHE A 179 -21.32 -23.27 0.33
C PHE A 179 -22.66 -22.71 -0.15
N ALA A 180 -22.67 -21.44 -0.54
CA ALA A 180 -23.86 -20.76 -1.03
C ALA A 180 -23.67 -20.41 -2.52
N GLN A 181 -24.66 -20.76 -3.33
CA GLN A 181 -24.68 -20.46 -4.76
C GLN A 181 -26.05 -19.91 -5.16
N GLN A 182 -26.13 -18.61 -5.44
CA GLN A 182 -27.36 -17.95 -5.87
C GLN A 182 -27.06 -16.79 -6.84
N LYS A 183 -27.96 -16.55 -7.79
CA LYS A 183 -27.85 -15.46 -8.78
C LYS A 183 -26.48 -15.42 -9.50
N GLY A 184 -25.88 -16.60 -9.73
CA GLY A 184 -24.57 -16.75 -10.38
C GLY A 184 -23.35 -16.44 -9.50
N VAL A 185 -23.55 -16.03 -8.24
CA VAL A 185 -22.51 -15.87 -7.23
C VAL A 185 -22.35 -17.19 -6.48
N SER A 186 -21.14 -17.69 -6.37
CA SER A 186 -20.80 -18.86 -5.55
C SER A 186 -19.76 -18.46 -4.51
N ILE A 187 -20.04 -18.69 -3.24
CA ILE A 187 -19.16 -18.30 -2.14
C ILE A 187 -19.13 -19.36 -1.04
N LEU A 188 -17.96 -19.57 -0.46
CA LEU A 188 -17.77 -20.30 0.79
C LEU A 188 -17.06 -19.38 1.79
N VAL A 189 -17.82 -18.85 2.74
CA VAL A 189 -17.27 -18.13 3.89
C VAL A 189 -16.85 -19.18 4.93
N SER A 190 -15.57 -19.22 5.26
CA SER A 190 -15.00 -20.23 6.16
C SER A 190 -15.05 -19.80 7.61
N ASP A 191 -14.84 -18.51 7.87
CA ASP A 191 -14.86 -17.96 9.21
C ASP A 191 -15.17 -16.46 9.19
N ILE A 192 -15.86 -15.98 10.23
CA ILE A 192 -16.18 -14.57 10.45
C ILE A 192 -15.87 -14.23 11.91
N VAL A 193 -14.93 -13.31 12.13
CA VAL A 193 -14.62 -12.73 13.44
C VAL A 193 -14.87 -11.23 13.35
N ALA A 194 -16.14 -10.83 13.47
CA ALA A 194 -16.55 -9.43 13.38
C ALA A 194 -17.84 -9.16 14.17
N GLU A 195 -18.06 -7.93 14.60
CA GLU A 195 -19.30 -7.53 15.27
C GLU A 195 -20.47 -7.50 14.26
N PRO A 196 -21.71 -7.85 14.67
CA PRO A 196 -22.90 -7.67 13.85
C PRO A 196 -23.04 -6.22 13.35
N GLY A 197 -23.39 -6.07 12.08
CA GLY A 197 -23.43 -4.78 11.38
C GLY A 197 -22.11 -4.39 10.70
N THR A 198 -21.03 -5.16 10.88
CA THR A 198 -19.79 -4.94 10.12
C THR A 198 -20.01 -5.26 8.65
N THR A 199 -19.55 -4.37 7.77
CA THR A 199 -19.66 -4.53 6.32
C THR A 199 -18.28 -4.74 5.71
N PHE A 200 -18.18 -5.67 4.78
CA PHE A 200 -16.99 -5.95 4.00
C PHE A 200 -17.28 -5.74 2.53
N THR A 201 -16.41 -5.01 1.83
CA THR A 201 -16.38 -4.99 0.37
C THR A 201 -15.45 -6.10 -0.10
N ILE A 202 -16.01 -7.04 -0.87
CA ILE A 202 -15.28 -8.15 -1.46
C ILE A 202 -15.17 -7.91 -2.96
N THR A 203 -13.94 -7.90 -3.45
CA THR A 203 -13.62 -7.63 -4.86
C THR A 203 -12.88 -8.81 -5.44
N SER A 204 -13.34 -9.33 -6.58
CA SER A 204 -12.60 -10.33 -7.34
C SER A 204 -11.73 -9.65 -8.38
N ARG A 205 -10.44 -9.94 -8.34
CA ARG A 205 -9.45 -9.45 -9.31
C ARG A 205 -9.22 -10.51 -10.38
N THR A 206 -8.82 -10.07 -11.57
CA THR A 206 -8.38 -11.02 -12.60
C THR A 206 -7.09 -11.70 -12.15
N TYR A 207 -6.89 -12.93 -12.58
CA TYR A 207 -5.68 -13.69 -12.26
C TYR A 207 -4.40 -12.93 -12.68
N LEU A 208 -4.40 -12.32 -13.87
CA LEU A 208 -3.27 -11.51 -14.35
C LEU A 208 -3.04 -10.25 -13.49
N SER A 209 -4.11 -9.60 -13.04
CA SER A 209 -3.98 -8.44 -12.15
C SER A 209 -3.40 -8.82 -10.79
N ALA A 210 -3.79 -9.98 -10.25
CA ALA A 210 -3.24 -10.47 -8.99
C ALA A 210 -1.76 -10.83 -9.11
N ILE A 211 -1.34 -11.43 -10.23
CA ILE A 211 0.08 -11.70 -10.52
C ILE A 211 0.88 -10.40 -10.59
N ASN A 212 0.41 -9.41 -11.35
CA ASN A 212 1.12 -8.15 -11.51
C ASN A 212 1.23 -7.40 -10.18
N GLN A 213 0.15 -7.36 -9.40
CA GLN A 213 0.15 -6.74 -8.08
C GLN A 213 1.16 -7.42 -7.14
N LEU A 214 1.20 -8.75 -7.11
CA LEU A 214 2.18 -9.48 -6.31
C LEU A 214 3.61 -9.19 -6.79
N ALA A 215 3.83 -9.16 -8.11
CA ALA A 215 5.14 -8.86 -8.70
C ALA A 215 5.62 -7.44 -8.36
N ASP A 216 4.72 -6.46 -8.31
CA ASP A 216 5.03 -5.07 -7.98
C ASP A 216 5.35 -4.90 -6.48
N GLN A 217 4.73 -5.73 -5.63
CA GLN A 217 4.89 -5.68 -4.17
C GLN A 217 6.05 -6.53 -3.64
N TYR A 218 6.53 -7.49 -4.45
CA TYR A 218 7.52 -8.49 -4.06
C TYR A 218 8.90 -8.15 -4.61
N GLU A 219 9.87 -8.02 -3.70
CA GLU A 219 11.26 -7.76 -4.01
C GLU A 219 12.15 -8.89 -3.51
N VAL A 220 13.17 -9.21 -4.30
CA VAL A 220 14.21 -10.19 -3.97
C VAL A 220 15.55 -9.54 -4.25
N VAL A 221 16.40 -9.47 -3.21
CA VAL A 221 17.70 -8.82 -3.21
C VAL A 221 18.75 -9.72 -2.57
N ASP A 222 19.89 -9.89 -3.21
CA ASP A 222 21.05 -10.58 -2.60
C ASP A 222 21.64 -9.70 -1.49
N GLN A 223 21.73 -10.23 -0.27
CA GLN A 223 22.15 -9.51 0.95
C GLN A 223 23.67 -9.31 1.05
N GLY A 224 24.42 -9.72 0.04
CA GLY A 224 25.83 -9.35 -0.14
C GLY A 224 26.38 -9.98 -1.41
N LYS A 225 27.34 -9.34 -2.06
CA LYS A 225 27.99 -9.91 -3.26
C LYS A 225 28.47 -11.33 -2.95
N ASP A 226 27.84 -12.32 -3.56
CA ASP A 226 28.22 -13.74 -3.53
C ASP A 226 28.02 -14.46 -2.19
N THR A 227 27.18 -13.91 -1.29
CA THR A 227 26.86 -14.59 -0.03
C THR A 227 25.94 -15.79 -0.22
N GLY A 228 25.19 -15.83 -1.33
CA GLY A 228 24.12 -16.81 -1.53
C GLY A 228 22.95 -16.58 -0.57
N VAL A 229 22.84 -15.42 0.06
CA VAL A 229 21.77 -15.08 1.00
C VAL A 229 20.81 -14.12 0.33
N LEU A 230 19.57 -14.56 0.10
CA LEU A 230 18.51 -13.78 -0.51
C LEU A 230 17.62 -13.17 0.56
N GLY A 231 17.47 -11.85 0.52
CA GLY A 231 16.44 -11.12 1.25
C GLY A 231 15.19 -11.00 0.39
N LEU A 232 14.06 -11.41 0.95
CA LEU A 232 12.74 -11.35 0.34
C LEU A 232 11.93 -10.28 1.07
N THR A 233 11.35 -9.35 0.34
CA THR A 233 10.52 -8.27 0.90
C THR A 233 9.17 -8.27 0.21
N LEU A 234 8.09 -8.28 0.97
CA LEU A 234 6.73 -8.07 0.47
C LEU A 234 6.15 -6.81 1.10
N THR A 235 5.73 -5.84 0.29
CA THR A 235 5.14 -4.59 0.75
C THR A 235 3.63 -4.52 0.50
N GLY A 236 2.88 -3.87 1.39
CA GLY A 236 1.45 -3.67 1.16
C GLY A 236 0.76 -2.82 2.22
N ASP A 237 -0.50 -2.52 1.97
CA ASP A 237 -1.34 -1.64 2.78
C ASP A 237 -2.18 -2.40 3.84
N ASN A 238 -2.24 -3.73 3.76
CA ASN A 238 -3.01 -4.58 4.68
C ASN A 238 -2.10 -5.45 5.57
N PRO A 239 -1.98 -5.16 6.88
CA PRO A 239 -1.07 -5.87 7.79
C PRO A 239 -1.46 -7.35 7.97
N VAL A 240 -2.75 -7.69 7.87
CA VAL A 240 -3.24 -9.06 8.08
C VAL A 240 -2.87 -9.97 6.91
N MET A 241 -2.92 -9.46 5.68
CA MET A 241 -2.47 -10.20 4.49
C MET A 241 -0.95 -10.39 4.49
N ILE A 242 -0.19 -9.38 4.93
CA ILE A 242 1.29 -9.43 4.94
C ILE A 242 1.80 -10.40 6.01
N GLN A 243 1.18 -10.45 7.18
CA GLN A 243 1.60 -11.36 8.25
C GLN A 243 1.26 -12.83 7.95
N LYS A 244 0.13 -13.11 7.29
CA LYS A 244 -0.26 -14.49 6.93
C LYS A 244 0.68 -15.12 5.90
N ASN A 245 1.30 -14.30 5.04
CA ASN A 245 2.25 -14.73 4.01
C ASN A 245 3.70 -14.86 4.52
N SER A 246 3.95 -14.55 5.81
CA SER A 246 5.29 -14.63 6.43
C SER A 246 5.54 -15.95 7.17
N LYS A 247 4.57 -16.87 7.22
CA LYS A 247 4.72 -18.21 7.78
C LYS A 247 4.96 -19.22 6.65
#